data_AF-A0A5N9H8Z7-F1
#
_entry.id   AF-A0A5N9H8Z7-F1
#
_cell.length_a   1.000
_cell.length_b   1.000
_cell.length_c   1.000
_cell.angle_alpha   90.00
_cell.angle_beta   90.00
_cell.angle_gamma   90.00
#
_symmetry.space_group_name_H-M   'P 1'
#
loop_
_entity.id
_entity.type
_entity.pdbx_description
1 polymer ?
#
loop_
_entity_poly.entity_id
_entity_poly.type
_entity_poly.pdbx_seq_one_letter_code
_entity_poly.pdbx_strand_id
1 'polypeptide(L)'
;MKSRLLSLSKIGVGIGASVSLGWLAARGLDWSLVRDSFANVSGSMLTLGVVVFVASTYLRAYRWQLLFVDETISTYRLFIIQNVGIGLNNVMPIRIASEAAQLAIVTLRDRIRPSTAFATLGMERVIDVIASTLIIAVAFFLIP
;
A
#
# COMPACT_ATOMS: atom_id res chain seq x y z
N MET A 1 6.38 -33.26 2.18
CA MET A 1 7.17 -32.94 0.96
C MET A 1 6.31 -32.44 -0.21
N LYS A 2 5.15 -33.05 -0.52
CA LYS A 2 4.24 -32.60 -1.61
C LYS A 2 3.73 -31.14 -1.47
N SER A 3 3.54 -30.63 -0.26
CA SER A 3 3.09 -29.24 -0.02
C SER A 3 4.12 -28.17 -0.43
N ARG A 4 5.43 -28.44 -0.28
CA ARG A 4 6.49 -27.52 -0.72
C ARG A 4 6.65 -27.48 -2.24
N LEU A 5 6.47 -28.62 -2.91
CA LEU A 5 6.49 -28.71 -4.39
C LEU A 5 5.35 -27.94 -5.05
N LEU A 6 4.15 -27.97 -4.45
CA LEU A 6 2.99 -27.16 -4.88
C LEU A 6 3.20 -25.66 -4.60
N SER A 7 4.01 -25.30 -3.61
CA SER A 7 4.37 -23.90 -3.32
C SER A 7 5.38 -23.35 -4.33
N LEU A 8 6.41 -24.13 -4.68
CA LEU A 8 7.44 -23.74 -5.64
C LEU A 8 6.89 -23.57 -7.06
N SER A 9 5.98 -24.45 -7.46
CA SER A 9 5.29 -24.35 -8.76
C SER A 9 4.38 -23.13 -8.85
N LYS A 10 3.65 -22.78 -7.79
CA LYS A 10 2.85 -21.53 -7.73
C LYS A 10 3.70 -20.26 -7.83
N ILE A 11 4.86 -20.24 -7.16
CA ILE A 11 5.81 -19.12 -7.25
C ILE A 11 6.36 -19.01 -8.68
N GLY A 12 6.75 -20.13 -9.29
CA GLY A 12 7.24 -20.17 -10.67
C GLY A 12 6.21 -19.66 -11.68
N VAL A 13 4.94 -20.06 -11.54
CA VAL A 13 3.84 -19.54 -12.37
C VAL A 13 3.63 -18.04 -12.15
N GLY A 14 3.67 -17.57 -10.91
CA GLY A 14 3.52 -16.14 -10.59
C GLY A 14 4.64 -15.29 -11.18
N ILE A 15 5.89 -15.74 -11.08
CA ILE A 15 7.04 -15.07 -11.69
C ILE A 15 6.92 -15.07 -13.21
N GLY A 16 6.62 -16.23 -13.80
CA GLY A 16 6.44 -16.38 -15.25
C GLY A 16 5.36 -15.45 -15.80
N ALA A 17 4.19 -15.40 -15.13
CA ALA A 17 3.11 -14.48 -15.47
C ALA A 17 3.54 -13.01 -15.33
N SER A 18 4.20 -12.63 -14.23
CA SER A 18 4.67 -11.26 -13.99
C SER A 18 5.66 -10.79 -15.06
N VAL A 19 6.65 -11.63 -15.39
CA VAL A 19 7.64 -11.35 -16.44
C VAL A 19 6.97 -11.27 -17.81
N SER A 20 6.05 -12.19 -18.11
CA SER A 20 5.36 -12.22 -19.41
C SER A 20 4.50 -10.97 -19.61
N LEU A 21 3.71 -10.58 -18.60
CA LEU A 21 2.90 -9.37 -18.64
C LEU A 21 3.77 -8.11 -18.70
N GLY A 22 4.86 -8.06 -17.92
CA GLY A 22 5.83 -6.97 -17.99
C GLY A 22 6.45 -6.82 -19.37
N TRP A 23 6.84 -7.94 -20.00
CA TRP A 23 7.36 -7.93 -21.36
C TRP A 23 6.30 -7.53 -22.40
N LEU A 24 5.07 -8.02 -22.27
CA LEU A 24 3.95 -7.64 -23.13
C LEU A 24 3.65 -6.14 -23.06
N ALA A 25 3.74 -5.54 -21.87
CA ALA A 25 3.58 -4.10 -21.69
C ALA A 25 4.77 -3.31 -22.28
N ALA A 26 5.99 -3.81 -22.07
CA ALA A 26 7.21 -3.12 -22.49
C ALA A 26 7.49 -3.17 -24.00
N ARG A 27 7.13 -4.27 -24.68
CA ARG A 27 7.46 -4.48 -26.11
C ARG A 27 6.77 -3.50 -27.06
N GLY A 28 5.65 -2.90 -26.64
CA GLY A 28 4.88 -1.95 -27.43
C GLY A 28 5.24 -0.48 -27.19
N LEU A 29 6.19 -0.21 -26.28
CA LEU A 29 6.59 1.15 -25.93
C LEU A 29 7.68 1.66 -26.86
N ASP A 30 7.49 2.88 -27.37
CA ASP A 30 8.57 3.66 -27.95
C ASP A 30 9.44 4.24 -26.82
N TRP A 31 10.59 3.63 -26.59
CA TRP A 31 11.52 4.05 -25.54
C TRP A 31 12.08 5.45 -25.74
N SER A 32 12.11 5.96 -26.98
CA SER A 32 12.49 7.36 -27.25
C SER A 32 11.42 8.30 -26.71
N LEU A 33 10.16 8.05 -27.05
CA LEU A 33 9.03 8.84 -26.57
C LEU A 33 8.92 8.82 -25.04
N VAL A 34 9.15 7.65 -24.42
CA VAL A 34 9.17 7.51 -22.96
C VAL A 34 10.24 8.43 -22.36
N ARG A 35 11.48 8.36 -22.88
CA ARG A 35 12.59 9.19 -22.39
C ARG A 35 12.29 10.68 -22.54
N ASP A 36 11.77 11.09 -23.69
CA ASP A 36 11.41 12.49 -23.95
C ASP A 36 10.28 12.96 -23.02
N SER A 37 9.31 12.10 -22.74
CA SER A 37 8.23 12.38 -21.78
C SER A 37 8.79 12.61 -20.37
N PHE A 38 9.74 11.78 -19.92
CA PHE A 38 10.40 11.96 -18.62
C PHE A 38 11.25 13.24 -18.57
N ALA A 39 11.94 13.59 -19.66
CA ALA A 39 12.75 14.80 -19.74
C ALA A 39 11.92 16.09 -19.67
N ASN A 40 10.67 16.04 -20.17
CA ASN A 40 9.76 17.18 -20.22
C ASN A 40 8.75 17.22 -19.05
N VAL A 41 8.90 16.38 -18.02
CA VAL A 41 8.06 16.44 -16.82
C VAL A 41 8.20 17.81 -16.15
N SER A 42 7.08 18.49 -15.94
CA SER A 42 7.10 19.75 -15.22
C SER A 42 7.42 19.52 -13.74
N GLY A 43 8.44 20.22 -13.23
CA GLY A 43 8.82 20.12 -11.82
C GLY A 43 7.70 20.54 -10.87
N SER A 44 6.80 21.43 -11.30
CA SER A 44 5.61 21.83 -10.56
C SER A 44 4.61 20.69 -10.40
N MET A 45 4.29 19.94 -11.46
CA MET A 45 3.42 18.76 -11.35
C MET A 45 4.04 17.67 -10.50
N LEU A 46 5.35 17.44 -10.62
CA LEU A 46 6.06 16.47 -9.78
C LEU A 46 5.96 16.87 -8.31
N THR A 47 6.23 18.13 -7.99
CA THR A 47 6.13 18.65 -6.62
C THR A 47 4.70 18.54 -6.09
N LEU A 48 3.70 18.90 -6.90
CA LEU A 48 2.28 18.76 -6.55
C LEU A 48 1.92 17.29 -6.26
N GLY A 49 2.40 16.36 -7.09
CA GLY A 49 2.20 14.92 -6.89
C GLY A 49 2.79 14.43 -5.57
N VAL A 50 4.01 14.86 -5.23
CA VAL A 50 4.65 14.54 -3.94
C VAL A 50 3.86 15.13 -2.77
N VAL A 51 3.43 16.39 -2.86
CA VAL A 51 2.62 17.04 -1.81
C VAL A 51 1.30 16.29 -1.60
N VAL A 52 0.59 15.95 -2.68
CA VAL A 52 -0.67 15.19 -2.60
C VAL A 52 -0.43 13.80 -2.01
N PHE A 53 0.66 13.12 -2.41
CA PHE A 53 1.03 11.82 -1.85
C PHE A 53 1.31 11.88 -0.34
N VAL A 54 2.11 12.84 0.10
CA VAL A 54 2.43 13.03 1.53
C VAL A 54 1.18 13.42 2.31
N ALA A 55 0.36 14.33 1.79
CA ALA A 55 -0.90 14.72 2.42
C ALA A 55 -1.86 13.53 2.55
N SER A 56 -2.01 12.74 1.49
CA SER A 56 -2.86 11.54 1.48
C SER A 56 -2.40 10.50 2.51
N THR A 57 -1.11 10.20 2.56
CA THR A 57 -0.55 9.26 3.53
C THR A 57 -0.61 9.79 4.97
N TYR A 58 -0.49 11.10 5.18
CA TYR A 58 -0.69 11.72 6.49
C TYR A 58 -2.15 11.67 6.94
N LEU A 59 -3.12 11.96 6.06
CA LEU A 59 -4.54 11.85 6.36
C LEU A 59 -4.95 10.41 6.71
N ARG A 60 -4.34 9.41 6.07
CA ARG A 60 -4.56 8.01 6.44
C ARG A 60 -4.06 7.72 7.86
N ALA A 61 -2.86 8.18 8.20
CA ALA A 61 -2.32 8.04 9.55
C ALA A 61 -3.17 8.76 10.60
N TYR A 62 -3.72 9.93 10.26
CA TYR A 62 -4.65 10.66 11.11
C TYR A 62 -5.94 9.86 11.33
N ARG A 63 -6.55 9.33 10.27
CA ARG A 63 -7.72 8.46 10.38
C ARG A 63 -7.44 7.22 11.25
N TRP A 64 -6.28 6.61 11.12
CA TRP A 64 -5.90 5.47 11.96
C TRP A 64 -5.78 5.88 13.44
N GLN A 65 -5.22 7.05 13.73
CA GLN A 65 -5.16 7.59 15.08
C GLN A 65 -6.53 7.70 15.74
N LEU A 66 -7.56 8.12 14.99
CA LEU A 66 -8.93 8.26 15.50
C LEU A 66 -9.55 6.93 15.96
N LEU A 67 -8.99 5.79 15.54
CA LEU A 67 -9.46 4.47 15.96
C LEU A 67 -8.93 4.10 17.35
N PHE A 68 -7.90 4.78 17.87
CA PHE A 68 -7.40 4.57 19.22
C PHE A 68 -8.25 5.39 20.21
N VAL A 69 -9.02 4.69 21.05
CA VAL A 69 -9.93 5.30 22.04
C VAL A 69 -9.25 5.45 23.40
N ASP A 70 -8.70 4.35 23.93
CA ASP A 70 -8.13 4.28 25.28
C ASP A 70 -6.61 4.50 25.32
N GLU A 71 -5.97 4.58 24.16
CA GLU A 71 -4.52 4.69 24.03
C GLU A 71 -4.14 5.89 23.18
N THR A 72 -3.02 6.53 23.52
CA THR A 72 -2.56 7.74 22.83
C THR A 72 -1.30 7.44 22.03
N ILE A 73 -1.39 7.61 20.72
CA ILE A 73 -0.26 7.55 19.80
C ILE A 73 -0.36 8.76 18.85
N SER A 74 0.77 9.39 18.54
CA SER A 74 0.74 10.58 17.70
C SER A 74 0.52 10.23 16.23
N THR A 75 -0.17 11.12 15.50
CA THR A 75 -0.37 10.98 14.04
C THR A 75 0.95 10.77 13.31
N TYR A 76 1.98 11.56 13.67
CA TYR A 76 3.30 11.49 13.06
C TYR A 76 3.95 10.12 13.26
N ARG A 77 3.74 9.50 14.44
CA ARG A 77 4.25 8.17 14.72
C ARG A 77 3.58 7.12 13.85
N LEU A 78 2.25 7.16 13.76
CA LEU A 78 1.48 6.27 12.88
C LEU A 78 1.82 6.49 11.40
N PHE A 79 2.09 7.74 10.99
CA PHE A 79 2.52 8.07 9.65
C PHE A 79 3.83 7.36 9.27
N ILE A 80 4.82 7.36 10.15
CA ILE A 80 6.07 6.63 9.92
C ILE A 80 5.80 5.12 9.82
N ILE A 81 5.03 4.57 10.76
CA ILE A 81 4.73 3.13 10.81
C ILE A 81 4.00 2.69 9.53
N GLN A 82 3.05 3.50 9.08
CA GLN A 82 2.29 3.25 7.87
C GLN A 82 3.15 3.30 6.61
N ASN A 83 4.04 4.29 6.50
CA ASN A 83 5.00 4.36 5.39
C ASN A 83 5.98 3.19 5.39
N VAL A 84 6.40 2.69 6.56
CA VAL A 84 7.18 1.44 6.67
C VAL A 84 6.37 0.26 6.13
N GLY A 85 5.08 0.17 6.50
CA GLY A 85 4.17 -0.85 5.96
C GLY A 85 4.05 -0.78 4.43
N ILE A 86 3.83 0.41 3.87
CA ILE A 86 3.73 0.64 2.42
C ILE A 86 5.05 0.27 1.73
N GLY A 87 6.19 0.72 2.27
CA GLY A 87 7.51 0.39 1.72
C GLY A 87 7.76 -1.12 1.72
N LEU A 88 7.42 -1.80 2.82
CA LEU A 88 7.55 -3.25 2.92
C LEU A 88 6.61 -3.99 1.97
N ASN A 89 5.39 -3.49 1.79
CA ASN A 89 4.41 -4.04 0.84
C ASN A 89 4.93 -4.01 -0.61
N ASN A 90 5.69 -2.98 -0.99
CA ASN A 90 6.24 -2.84 -2.34
C ASN A 90 7.43 -3.77 -2.62
N VAL A 91 8.14 -4.22 -1.59
CA VAL A 91 9.35 -5.05 -1.73
C VAL A 91 9.07 -6.52 -1.45
N MET A 92 8.18 -6.80 -0.49
CA MET A 92 7.94 -8.16 -0.03
C MET A 92 6.92 -8.88 -0.91
N PRO A 93 7.23 -10.10 -1.37
CA PRO A 93 6.26 -10.93 -2.11
C PRO A 93 5.13 -11.43 -1.20
N ILE A 94 5.31 -11.39 0.12
CA ILE A 94 4.34 -11.81 1.13
C ILE A 94 3.60 -10.57 1.63
N ARG A 95 2.36 -10.39 1.17
CA ARG A 95 1.54 -9.21 1.50
C ARG A 95 1.36 -9.01 3.01
N ILE A 96 1.07 -10.09 3.73
CA ILE A 96 0.81 -10.11 5.20
C ILE A 96 2.02 -9.61 6.02
N ALA A 97 3.23 -9.65 5.45
CA ALA A 97 4.42 -9.17 6.15
C ALA A 97 4.32 -7.67 6.51
N SER A 98 3.64 -6.88 5.67
CA SER A 98 3.47 -5.44 5.89
C SER A 98 2.59 -5.12 7.09
N GLU A 99 1.50 -5.86 7.29
CA GLU A 99 0.58 -5.71 8.42
C GLU A 99 1.20 -6.26 9.70
N ALA A 100 1.89 -7.40 9.61
CA ALA A 100 2.62 -7.98 10.73
C ALA A 100 3.72 -7.04 11.25
N ALA A 101 4.45 -6.37 10.36
CA ALA A 101 5.46 -5.39 10.73
C ALA A 101 4.85 -4.17 11.44
N GLN A 102 3.73 -3.63 10.93
CA GLN A 102 3.03 -2.52 11.57
C GLN A 102 2.51 -2.89 12.96
N LEU A 103 1.90 -4.07 13.10
CA LEU A 103 1.46 -4.59 14.39
C LEU A 103 2.62 -4.77 15.36
N ALA A 104 3.71 -5.38 14.91
CA ALA A 104 4.89 -5.58 15.74
C ALA A 104 5.49 -4.26 16.22
N ILE A 105 5.58 -3.23 15.35
CA ILE A 105 6.11 -1.92 15.75
C ILE A 105 5.19 -1.26 16.80
N VAL A 106 3.88 -1.23 16.54
CA VAL A 106 2.90 -0.59 17.45
C VAL A 106 2.86 -1.29 18.81
N THR A 107 2.94 -2.62 18.83
CA THR A 107 2.85 -3.40 20.07
C THR A 107 4.16 -3.47 20.84
N LEU A 108 5.28 -3.72 20.18
CA LEU A 108 6.57 -3.95 20.83
C LEU A 108 7.30 -2.64 21.15
N ARG A 109 7.25 -1.67 20.23
CA ARG A 109 7.97 -0.40 20.39
C ARG A 109 7.12 0.66 21.08
N ASP A 110 5.87 0.80 20.66
CA ASP A 110 4.97 1.84 21.18
C ASP A 110 4.12 1.34 22.37
N ARG A 111 4.30 0.07 22.77
CA ARG A 111 3.69 -0.58 23.95
C ARG A 111 2.16 -0.57 23.96
N ILE A 112 1.54 -0.45 22.78
CA ILE A 112 0.09 -0.53 22.65
C ILE A 112 -0.38 -1.96 22.88
N ARG A 113 -1.51 -2.13 23.56
CA ARG A 113 -2.09 -3.46 23.78
C ARG A 113 -2.30 -4.18 22.43
N PRO A 114 -1.85 -5.45 22.29
CA PRO A 114 -1.99 -6.19 21.03
C PRO A 114 -3.42 -6.28 20.50
N SER A 115 -4.40 -6.40 21.40
CA SER A 115 -5.83 -6.41 21.04
C SER A 115 -6.27 -5.09 20.41
N THR A 116 -5.87 -3.95 20.98
CA THR A 116 -6.16 -2.60 20.45
C THR A 116 -5.45 -2.38 19.12
N ALA A 117 -4.17 -2.72 19.02
CA ALA A 117 -3.40 -2.59 17.78
C ALA A 117 -3.99 -3.43 16.65
N PHE A 118 -4.40 -4.66 16.93
CA PHE A 118 -5.03 -5.55 15.96
C PHE A 118 -6.41 -5.04 15.52
N ALA A 119 -7.24 -4.61 16.48
CA ALA A 119 -8.56 -4.07 16.20
C ALA A 119 -8.48 -2.80 15.34
N THR A 120 -7.62 -1.85 15.70
CA THR A 120 -7.48 -0.58 14.97
C THR A 120 -6.92 -0.79 13.56
N LEU A 121 -5.88 -1.63 13.39
CA LEU A 121 -5.33 -1.93 12.07
C LEU A 121 -6.33 -2.70 11.21
N GLY A 122 -7.08 -3.66 11.79
CA GLY A 122 -8.12 -4.40 11.08
C GLY A 122 -9.27 -3.49 10.62
N MET A 123 -9.75 -2.62 11.52
CA MET A 123 -10.79 -1.63 11.21
C MET A 123 -10.37 -0.68 10.10
N GLU A 124 -9.11 -0.26 10.08
CA GLU A 124 -8.57 0.54 8.98
C GLU A 124 -8.75 -0.17 7.62
N ARG A 125 -8.42 -1.46 7.53
CA ARG A 125 -8.56 -2.24 6.27
C ARG A 125 -10.02 -2.36 5.85
N VAL A 126 -10.92 -2.57 6.80
CA VAL A 126 -12.36 -2.66 6.53
C VAL A 126 -12.87 -1.32 5.97
N ILE A 127 -12.52 -0.20 6.59
CA ILE A 127 -12.94 1.12 6.13
C ILE A 127 -12.39 1.38 4.72
N ASP A 128 -11.13 1.04 4.46
CA ASP A 128 -10.51 1.26 3.15
C ASP A 128 -11.17 0.41 2.04
N VAL A 129 -11.54 -0.85 2.32
CA VAL A 129 -12.27 -1.70 1.37
C VAL A 129 -13.66 -1.14 1.10
N ILE A 130 -14.40 -0.75 2.14
CA ILE A 130 -15.74 -0.16 2.01
C ILE A 130 -15.67 1.14 1.21
N ALA A 131 -14.77 2.05 1.58
CA ALA A 131 -14.60 3.34 0.92
C ALA A 131 -14.22 3.17 -0.55
N SER A 132 -13.25 2.31 -0.85
CA SER A 132 -12.81 2.07 -2.24
C SER A 132 -13.93 1.45 -3.07
N THR A 133 -14.69 0.50 -2.50
CA THR A 133 -15.83 -0.13 -3.18
C THR A 133 -16.92 0.88 -3.49
N LEU A 134 -17.25 1.76 -2.54
CA LEU A 134 -18.25 2.82 -2.74
C LEU A 134 -17.81 3.84 -3.79
N ILE A 135 -16.54 4.26 -3.75
CA ILE A 135 -15.97 5.18 -4.75
C ILE A 135 -16.08 4.57 -6.15
N ILE A 136 -15.71 3.30 -6.32
CA ILE A 136 -15.80 2.61 -7.61
C ILE A 136 -17.25 2.47 -8.06
N ALA A 137 -18.16 2.10 -7.15
CA ALA A 137 -19.58 1.97 -7.47
C ALA A 137 -20.17 3.30 -7.96
N VAL A 138 -19.90 4.40 -7.24
CA VAL A 138 -20.36 5.74 -7.63
C VAL A 138 -19.73 6.17 -8.95
N ALA A 139 -18.44 5.94 -9.16
CA ALA A 139 -17.76 6.24 -10.41
C ALA A 139 -18.39 5.47 -11.59
N PHE A 140 -18.75 4.21 -11.40
CA PHE A 140 -19.42 3.40 -12.42
C PHE A 140 -20.79 3.97 -12.82
N PHE A 141 -21.55 4.53 -11.89
CA PHE A 141 -22.83 5.18 -12.21
C PHE A 141 -22.68 6.57 -12.85
N LEU A 142 -21.54 7.25 -12.63
CA LEU A 142 -21.26 8.58 -13.18
C LEU A 142 -20.66 8.53 -14.60
N ILE A 143 -19.96 7.45 -14.93
CA ILE A 143 -19.39 7.22 -16.26
C ILE A 143 -20.49 6.57 -17.12
N PRO A 144 -20.95 7.22 -18.22
CA PRO A 144 -21.97 6.68 -19.12
C PRO A 144 -21.60 5.33 -19.74
#